data_AF-A0A0S7XBW0-F1
#
_entry.id   AF-A0A0S7XBW0-F1
#
_cell.length_a   1.000
_cell.length_b   1.000
_cell.length_c   1.000
_cell.angle_alpha   90.00
_cell.angle_beta   90.00
_cell.angle_gamma   90.00
#
_symmetry.space_group_name_H-M   'P 1'
#
loop_
_entity.id
_entity.type
_entity.pdbx_description
1 polymer ?
#
loop_
_entity_poly.entity_id
_entity_poly.type
_entity_poly.pdbx_seq_one_letter_code
_entity_poly.pdbx_strand_id
1 'polypeptide(L)'
;MMLGRSLIFSAIILSGLLLISDCSSGAAVTVSSRPEGSTVELSGPVQVSGTTPFEFPGAQGGRFRVTLSRPGFETSVGWVNFSGLRTGVPLRVEPAVHMPNVALTLLGLGGPSKFVRGERQKGIILSVAQGAAAVAASVEELRARDFRKEYDDFRSKYLSAQSEEAAAFYHARMQHNYELRENAMEARDGYLIVAAVPAVYALLENFLLDGGSALVGVKGDEATFGLRPVSLPSAMLRGALFPGMGHIYCGEGGTGAVWSASVLSAVGAALVAESRYRDSRLDYDEALSEYGSADTEEGATLARRKLDDSFASMEDAYQLRRTLRGIALGLWVLSVLDAGRVATGWTRESVPSGRRSFSWNVYGVPNGVRMAVKIPLE
;
A
#
# COMPACT_ATOMS: atom_id res chain seq x y z
N MET A 1 56.38 20.83 -24.98
CA MET A 1 55.33 21.44 -25.82
C MET A 1 53.99 20.95 -25.27
N MET A 2 53.03 21.85 -25.05
CA MET A 2 51.80 21.71 -24.25
C MET A 2 51.93 21.94 -22.72
N LEU A 3 52.30 23.17 -22.40
CA LEU A 3 51.75 23.91 -21.26
C LEU A 3 50.49 24.64 -21.74
N GLY A 4 49.44 24.69 -20.92
CA GLY A 4 48.51 25.82 -20.93
C GLY A 4 47.02 25.49 -20.88
N ARG A 5 46.34 26.22 -19.99
CA ARG A 5 44.88 26.43 -19.87
C ARG A 5 44.13 25.50 -18.90
N SER A 6 44.24 25.76 -17.60
CA SER A 6 43.14 25.50 -16.67
C SER A 6 43.26 26.29 -15.35
N LEU A 7 43.40 27.62 -15.43
CA LEU A 7 43.57 28.48 -14.25
C LEU A 7 42.94 29.88 -14.43
N ILE A 8 41.70 29.98 -14.95
CA ILE A 8 40.93 31.25 -14.96
C ILE A 8 39.41 31.00 -14.77
N PHE A 9 39.01 30.09 -13.88
CA PHE A 9 37.57 29.89 -13.55
C PHE A 9 37.22 30.02 -12.07
N SER A 10 38.17 30.40 -11.21
CA SER A 10 37.98 30.41 -9.75
C SER A 10 37.76 31.79 -9.12
N ALA A 11 37.54 32.86 -9.89
CA ALA A 11 37.49 34.23 -9.34
C ALA A 11 36.22 35.04 -9.64
N ILE A 12 35.18 34.47 -10.28
CA ILE A 12 33.94 35.22 -10.64
C ILE A 12 32.67 34.68 -9.96
N ILE A 13 32.77 33.66 -9.09
CA ILE A 13 31.60 33.11 -8.37
C ILE A 13 31.48 33.67 -6.93
N LEU A 14 32.41 34.51 -6.45
CA LEU A 14 32.45 34.93 -5.05
C LEU A 14 32.08 36.40 -4.77
N SER A 15 31.53 37.15 -5.74
CA SER A 15 31.17 38.57 -5.55
C SER A 15 29.73 38.93 -5.90
N GLY A 16 28.88 37.94 -6.16
CA GLY A 16 27.45 38.15 -6.41
C GLY A 16 26.61 37.78 -5.19
N LEU A 17 25.92 38.76 -4.62
CA LEU A 17 24.76 38.61 -3.75
C LEU A 17 24.99 38.26 -2.26
N LEU A 18 25.70 39.14 -1.54
CA LEU A 18 25.28 39.47 -0.17
C LEU A 18 24.25 40.62 -0.26
N LEU A 19 23.06 40.31 -0.78
CA LEU A 19 21.87 41.08 -0.40
C LEU A 19 21.57 40.64 1.03
N ILE A 20 22.11 41.40 1.99
CA ILE A 20 21.58 41.41 3.34
C ILE A 20 20.18 41.99 3.18
N SER A 21 19.20 41.12 2.91
CA SER A 21 17.80 41.50 2.99
C SER A 21 17.60 42.05 4.38
N ASP A 22 17.24 43.33 4.48
CA ASP A 22 16.87 43.95 5.74
C ASP A 22 15.91 42.99 6.44
N CYS A 23 16.38 42.44 7.55
CA CYS A 23 15.61 41.55 8.41
C CYS A 23 14.59 42.43 9.13
N SER A 24 13.61 42.94 8.37
CA SER A 24 12.44 43.60 8.93
C SER A 24 11.88 42.65 9.98
N SER A 25 11.80 43.12 11.21
CA SER A 25 11.27 42.39 12.35
C SER A 25 9.78 42.17 12.09
N GLY A 26 9.46 41.15 11.30
CA GLY A 26 8.09 40.70 11.08
C GLY A 26 7.46 40.38 12.43
N ALA A 27 6.17 40.72 12.59
CA ALA A 27 5.42 40.40 13.79
C ALA A 27 5.57 38.90 14.11
N ALA A 28 5.90 38.59 15.37
CA ALA A 28 5.97 37.22 15.83
C ALA A 28 4.56 36.62 15.82
N VAL A 29 4.41 35.44 15.22
CA VAL A 29 3.15 34.69 15.25
C VAL A 29 3.25 33.62 16.32
N THR A 30 2.26 33.55 17.21
CA THR A 30 2.19 32.52 18.23
C THR A 30 1.29 31.39 17.77
N VAL A 31 1.85 30.18 17.70
CA VAL A 31 1.12 28.96 17.38
C VAL A 31 0.82 28.20 18.67
N SER A 32 -0.45 28.05 19.00
CA SER A 32 -0.92 27.34 20.19
C SER A 32 -1.72 26.09 19.81
N SER A 33 -1.73 25.08 20.69
CA SER A 33 -2.57 23.90 20.50
C SER A 33 -3.31 23.50 21.77
N ARG A 34 -4.41 22.79 21.59
CA ARG A 34 -5.17 22.12 22.64
C ARG A 34 -5.20 20.62 22.34
N PRO A 35 -4.54 19.79 23.17
CA PRO A 35 -3.77 20.14 24.37
C PRO A 35 -2.43 20.84 24.05
N GLU A 36 -1.87 21.60 25.00
CA GLU A 36 -0.57 22.30 24.89
C GLU A 36 0.62 21.35 25.02
N GLY A 37 1.74 21.63 24.36
CA GLY A 37 2.89 20.73 24.32
C GLY A 37 2.89 19.79 23.10
N SER A 38 2.11 20.10 22.07
CA SER A 38 2.15 19.37 20.80
C SER A 38 3.36 19.79 19.98
N THR A 39 3.94 18.85 19.22
CA THR A 39 4.97 19.19 18.24
C THR A 39 4.28 19.83 17.04
N VAL A 40 4.73 21.02 16.66
CA VAL A 40 4.31 21.72 15.44
C VAL A 40 5.45 21.72 14.44
N GLU A 41 5.13 21.41 13.19
CA GLU A 41 6.02 21.52 12.04
C GLU A 41 5.36 22.42 10.99
N LEU A 42 5.99 23.56 10.74
CA LEU A 42 5.63 24.50 9.68
C LEU A 42 6.52 24.23 8.47
N SER A 43 5.94 23.85 7.34
CA SER A 43 6.64 23.60 6.08
C SER A 43 6.16 24.57 5.01
N GLY A 44 7.04 25.48 4.57
CA GLY A 44 6.76 26.48 3.52
C GLY A 44 8.06 26.95 2.87
N PRO A 45 8.23 28.25 2.58
CA PRO A 45 9.51 28.82 2.16
C PRO A 45 10.66 28.54 3.14
N VAL A 46 10.30 28.43 4.43
CA VAL A 46 11.19 28.00 5.51
C VAL A 46 10.52 26.82 6.21
N GLN A 47 11.31 25.86 6.68
CA GLN A 47 10.84 24.75 7.49
C GLN A 47 11.23 25.01 8.95
N VAL A 48 10.25 25.03 9.84
CA VAL A 48 10.47 25.28 11.26
C VAL A 48 9.64 24.32 12.10
N SER A 49 10.24 23.79 13.16
CA SER A 49 9.56 22.88 14.08
C SER A 49 9.75 23.33 15.53
N GLY A 50 8.73 23.14 16.36
CA GLY A 50 8.78 23.47 17.78
C GLY A 50 7.70 22.77 18.58
N THR A 51 7.57 23.15 19.85
CA THR A 51 6.55 22.63 20.76
C THR A 51 5.61 23.76 21.14
N THR A 52 4.31 23.58 21.00
CA THR A 52 3.31 24.62 21.32
C THR A 52 3.26 24.90 22.84
N PRO A 53 3.10 26.16 23.29
CA PRO A 53 3.03 27.37 22.47
C PRO A 53 4.40 27.68 21.84
N PHE A 54 4.39 27.94 20.54
CA PHE A 54 5.57 28.14 19.71
C PHE A 54 5.50 29.51 19.05
N GLU A 55 6.47 30.38 19.32
CA GLU A 55 6.60 31.65 18.61
C GLU A 55 7.42 31.43 17.35
N PHE A 56 6.85 31.84 16.21
CA PHE A 56 7.52 31.81 14.92
C PHE A 56 8.08 33.21 14.60
N PRO A 57 9.36 33.48 14.91
CA PRO A 57 9.96 34.78 14.66
C PRO A 57 10.12 35.02 13.16
N GLY A 58 9.69 36.20 12.70
CA GLY A 58 9.88 36.61 11.31
C GLY A 58 9.08 35.76 10.34
N ALA A 59 7.78 35.55 10.61
CA ALA A 59 6.86 34.91 9.67
C ALA A 59 6.80 35.71 8.36
N GLN A 60 7.73 35.45 7.45
CA GLN A 60 7.72 36.03 6.12
C GLN A 60 6.44 35.56 5.45
N GLY A 61 5.64 36.51 4.96
CA GLY A 61 4.32 36.23 4.39
C GLY A 61 4.39 35.09 3.37
N GLY A 62 3.46 34.15 3.46
CA GLY A 62 3.46 32.97 2.60
C GLY A 62 2.53 31.87 3.11
N ARG A 63 2.34 30.84 2.28
CA ARG A 63 1.55 29.66 2.61
C ARG A 63 2.44 28.62 3.28
N PHE A 64 2.11 28.24 4.49
CA PHE A 64 2.77 27.20 5.27
C PHE A 64 1.82 26.04 5.48
N ARG A 65 2.34 24.84 5.34
CA ARG A 65 1.69 23.63 5.81
C ARG A 65 2.01 23.46 7.29
N VAL A 66 0.98 23.30 8.10
CA VAL A 66 1.10 23.08 9.54
C VAL A 66 0.81 21.62 9.82
N THR A 67 1.75 20.90 10.39
CA THR A 67 1.56 19.55 10.91
C THR A 67 1.67 19.59 12.42
N LEU A 68 0.63 19.17 13.10
CA LEU A 68 0.61 19.06 14.56
C LEU A 68 0.51 17.59 14.94
N SER A 69 1.44 17.16 15.79
CA SER A 69 1.46 15.80 16.31
C SER A 69 1.63 15.81 17.82
N ARG A 70 0.92 14.88 18.46
CA ARG A 70 1.09 14.61 19.88
C ARG A 70 0.80 13.14 20.16
N PRO A 71 1.63 12.47 20.97
CA PRO A 71 1.34 11.12 21.44
C PRO A 71 -0.07 11.02 22.04
N GLY A 72 -0.93 10.21 21.43
CA GLY A 72 -2.28 9.88 21.93
C GLY A 72 -3.38 10.69 21.26
N PHE A 73 -2.99 11.57 20.35
CA PHE A 73 -3.87 12.39 19.54
C PHE A 73 -3.65 12.11 18.07
N GLU A 74 -4.71 12.32 17.28
CA GLU A 74 -4.65 12.26 15.83
C GLU A 74 -3.67 13.33 15.34
N THR A 75 -2.80 12.95 14.39
CA THR A 75 -1.97 13.95 13.70
C THR A 75 -2.87 14.81 12.84
N SER A 76 -2.78 16.13 13.00
CA SER A 76 -3.51 17.04 12.14
C SER A 76 -2.61 17.78 11.17
N VAL A 77 -3.11 17.94 9.95
CA VAL A 77 -2.42 18.63 8.87
C VAL A 77 -3.35 19.72 8.34
N GLY A 78 -2.85 20.95 8.30
CA GLY A 78 -3.57 22.10 7.79
C GLY A 78 -2.68 23.00 6.94
N TRP A 79 -3.30 24.02 6.34
CA TRP A 79 -2.60 25.08 5.64
C TRP A 79 -2.93 26.41 6.29
N VAL A 80 -1.90 27.21 6.53
CA VAL A 80 -2.01 28.55 7.06
C VAL A 80 -1.34 29.49 6.07
N ASN A 81 -2.01 30.57 5.71
CA ASN A 81 -1.41 31.61 4.89
C ASN A 81 -1.13 32.85 5.75
N PHE A 82 0.15 33.17 5.92
CA PHE A 82 0.62 34.37 6.62
C PHE A 82 0.71 35.60 5.71
N SER A 83 0.25 35.53 4.46
CA SER A 83 0.21 36.70 3.56
C SER A 83 -0.76 37.76 4.10
N GLY A 84 -0.24 38.93 4.46
CA GLY A 84 -1.08 40.05 4.88
C GLY A 84 -1.22 40.24 6.39
N LEU A 85 -0.30 39.71 7.21
CA LEU A 85 -0.12 40.10 8.62
C LEU A 85 0.34 41.57 8.74
N ARG A 86 -0.43 42.51 8.20
CA ARG A 86 -0.58 43.84 8.80
C ARG A 86 -1.61 43.63 9.89
N THR A 87 -1.22 43.87 11.14
CA THR A 87 -2.05 43.77 12.36
C THR A 87 -3.55 43.86 12.07
N GLY A 88 -4.28 42.74 12.20
CA GLY A 88 -5.75 42.71 12.13
C GLY A 88 -6.42 41.98 10.94
N VAL A 89 -5.69 41.40 9.98
CA VAL A 89 -6.31 40.56 8.93
C VAL A 89 -6.52 39.13 9.46
N PRO A 90 -7.76 38.59 9.46
CA PRO A 90 -8.03 37.25 9.95
C PRO A 90 -7.35 36.21 9.06
N LEU A 91 -6.61 35.31 9.69
CA LEU A 91 -5.88 34.24 9.03
C LEU A 91 -6.88 33.25 8.42
N ARG A 92 -6.90 33.16 7.08
CA ARG A 92 -7.81 32.28 6.34
C ARG A 92 -7.19 30.90 6.24
N VAL A 93 -7.83 29.92 6.86
CA VAL A 93 -7.47 28.51 6.69
C VAL A 93 -8.31 27.93 5.57
N GLU A 94 -7.62 27.41 4.56
CA GLU A 94 -8.25 26.62 3.53
C GLU A 94 -8.32 25.17 4.02
N PRO A 95 -9.50 24.53 4.03
CA PRO A 95 -9.58 23.11 4.30
C PRO A 95 -8.68 22.36 3.31
N ALA A 96 -7.91 21.38 3.80
CA ALA A 96 -6.96 20.59 2.99
C ALA A 96 -7.63 19.68 1.94
N VAL A 97 -8.91 19.88 1.65
CA VAL A 97 -9.65 19.17 0.60
C VAL A 97 -9.28 19.78 -0.74
N HIS A 98 -8.08 19.45 -1.22
CA HIS A 98 -7.68 19.77 -2.58
C HIS A 98 -8.43 18.86 -3.57
N MET A 99 -9.29 19.44 -4.41
CA MET A 99 -9.90 18.82 -5.60
C MET A 99 -8.96 17.86 -6.38
N PRO A 100 -7.68 18.20 -6.65
CA PRO A 100 -6.78 17.27 -7.34
C PRO A 100 -6.55 15.95 -6.59
N ASN A 101 -6.65 15.91 -5.26
CA ASN A 101 -6.52 14.66 -4.50
C ASN A 101 -7.71 13.72 -4.68
N VAL A 102 -8.91 14.30 -4.80
CA VAL A 102 -10.13 13.54 -5.12
C VAL A 102 -10.03 13.01 -6.54
N ALA A 103 -9.60 13.84 -7.50
CA ALA A 103 -9.39 13.42 -8.88
C ALA A 103 -8.37 12.28 -9.00
N LEU A 104 -7.20 12.38 -8.36
CA LEU A 104 -6.21 11.29 -8.35
C LEU A 104 -6.76 10.00 -7.74
N THR A 105 -7.53 10.11 -6.66
CA THR A 105 -8.17 8.94 -6.02
C THR A 105 -9.23 8.31 -6.94
N LEU A 106 -10.03 9.12 -7.64
CA LEU A 106 -11.03 8.67 -8.62
C LEU A 106 -10.40 8.01 -9.84
N LEU A 107 -9.18 8.41 -10.21
CA LEU A 107 -8.36 7.74 -11.24
C LEU A 107 -7.73 6.43 -10.72
N GLY A 108 -8.13 5.96 -9.53
CA GLY A 108 -7.61 4.76 -8.91
C GLY A 108 -6.27 4.95 -8.20
N LEU A 109 -5.67 6.15 -8.20
CA LEU A 109 -4.32 6.37 -7.66
C LEU A 109 -4.37 6.68 -6.15
N GLY A 110 -4.70 5.67 -5.35
CA GLY A 110 -4.83 5.78 -3.89
C GLY A 110 -3.54 6.19 -3.18
N GLY A 111 -2.38 5.70 -3.64
CA GLY A 111 -1.07 6.08 -3.07
C GLY A 111 -0.63 7.51 -3.42
N PRO A 112 -0.62 7.92 -4.70
CA PRO A 112 -0.30 9.28 -5.14
C PRO A 112 -1.06 10.39 -4.41
N SER A 113 -2.35 10.20 -4.14
CA SER A 113 -3.14 11.21 -3.42
C SER A 113 -2.64 11.46 -1.99
N LYS A 114 -2.03 10.47 -1.34
CA LYS A 114 -1.43 10.60 0.00
C LYS A 114 -0.08 11.31 -0.02
N PHE A 115 0.71 11.18 -1.09
CA PHE A 115 1.95 11.95 -1.24
C PHE A 115 1.70 13.46 -1.34
N VAL A 116 0.63 13.87 -2.03
CA VAL A 116 0.23 15.29 -2.12
C VAL A 116 -0.16 15.85 -0.75
N ARG A 117 -0.73 15.01 0.11
CA ARG A 117 -1.01 15.33 1.52
C ARG A 117 0.20 15.17 2.43
N GLY A 118 1.37 14.83 1.87
CA GLY A 118 2.62 14.50 2.58
C GLY A 118 2.50 13.37 3.59
N GLU A 119 1.51 12.51 3.45
CA GLU A 119 1.37 11.27 4.22
C GLU A 119 2.25 10.18 3.56
N ARG A 120 3.56 10.42 3.51
CA ARG A 120 4.53 9.65 2.70
C ARG A 120 4.45 8.14 2.96
N GLN A 121 4.31 7.73 4.21
CA GLN A 121 4.25 6.31 4.58
C GLN A 121 3.00 5.62 4.02
N LYS A 122 1.82 6.23 4.18
CA LYS A 122 0.57 5.71 3.60
C LYS A 122 0.64 5.66 2.08
N GLY A 123 1.20 6.72 1.47
CA GLY A 123 1.41 6.79 0.03
C GLY A 123 2.24 5.61 -0.49
N ILE A 124 3.36 5.31 0.16
CA ILE A 124 4.22 4.17 -0.22
C ILE A 124 3.46 2.85 -0.10
N ILE A 125 2.81 2.60 1.04
CA ILE A 125 2.11 1.33 1.29
C ILE A 125 1.00 1.09 0.26
N LEU A 126 0.14 2.08 0.04
CA LEU A 126 -0.96 1.98 -0.92
C LEU A 126 -0.45 1.86 -2.36
N SER A 127 0.61 2.59 -2.73
CA SER A 127 1.24 2.49 -4.05
C SER A 127 1.87 1.11 -4.28
N VAL A 128 2.55 0.54 -3.28
CA VAL A 128 3.16 -0.80 -3.40
C VAL A 128 2.07 -1.86 -3.53
N ALA A 129 1.02 -1.80 -2.70
CA ALA A 129 -0.10 -2.73 -2.77
C ALA A 129 -0.78 -2.68 -4.15
N GLN A 130 -1.09 -1.47 -4.61
CA GLN A 130 -1.73 -1.25 -5.92
C GLN A 130 -0.82 -1.69 -7.08
N GLY A 131 0.47 -1.34 -7.02
CA GLY A 131 1.45 -1.69 -8.04
C GLY A 131 1.66 -3.20 -8.15
N ALA A 132 1.78 -3.90 -7.02
CA ALA A 132 1.92 -5.36 -7.00
C ALA A 132 0.70 -6.06 -7.62
N ALA A 133 -0.51 -5.63 -7.25
CA ALA A 133 -1.75 -6.17 -7.82
C ALA A 133 -1.87 -5.88 -9.32
N ALA A 134 -1.49 -4.68 -9.77
CA ALA A 134 -1.48 -4.32 -11.20
C ALA A 134 -0.46 -5.13 -12.02
N VAL A 135 0.73 -5.41 -11.46
CA VAL A 135 1.73 -6.29 -12.09
C VAL A 135 1.19 -7.70 -12.21
N ALA A 136 0.59 -8.25 -11.15
CA ALA A 136 -0.02 -9.58 -11.19
C ALA A 136 -1.13 -9.69 -12.23
N ALA A 137 -2.04 -8.70 -12.29
CA ALA A 137 -3.07 -8.62 -13.33
C ALA A 137 -2.46 -8.57 -14.74
N SER A 138 -1.35 -7.83 -14.93
CA SER A 138 -0.67 -7.72 -16.22
C SER A 138 -0.04 -9.05 -16.65
N VAL A 139 0.53 -9.81 -15.71
CA VAL A 139 1.07 -11.16 -15.98
C VAL A 139 -0.03 -12.10 -16.43
N GLU A 140 -1.19 -12.09 -15.76
CA GLU A 140 -2.34 -12.93 -16.16
C GLU A 140 -2.94 -12.51 -17.51
N GLU A 141 -2.97 -11.21 -17.81
CA GLU A 141 -3.36 -10.72 -19.13
C GLU A 141 -2.42 -11.21 -20.25
N LEU A 142 -1.10 -11.26 -19.99
CA LEU A 142 -0.14 -11.82 -20.94
C LEU A 142 -0.37 -13.33 -21.15
N ARG A 143 -0.60 -14.08 -20.07
CA ARG A 143 -0.97 -15.51 -20.14
C ARG A 143 -2.24 -15.73 -20.95
N ALA A 144 -3.30 -14.97 -20.67
CA ALA A 144 -4.56 -15.04 -21.40
C ALA A 144 -4.38 -14.74 -22.90
N ARG A 145 -3.48 -13.81 -23.26
CA ARG A 145 -3.15 -13.53 -24.67
C ARG A 145 -2.43 -14.68 -25.34
N ASP A 146 -1.52 -15.36 -24.65
CA ASP A 146 -0.80 -16.50 -25.22
C ASP A 146 -1.73 -17.70 -25.42
N PHE A 147 -2.58 -18.03 -24.44
CA PHE A 147 -3.63 -19.06 -24.60
C PHE A 147 -4.61 -18.74 -25.73
N ARG A 148 -4.92 -17.45 -25.94
CA ARG A 148 -5.74 -17.02 -27.09
C ARG A 148 -5.06 -17.30 -28.42
N LYS A 149 -3.76 -17.04 -28.55
CA LYS A 149 -3.01 -17.33 -29.79
C LYS A 149 -2.98 -18.82 -30.07
N GLU A 150 -2.73 -19.64 -29.05
CA GLU A 150 -2.74 -21.10 -29.17
C GLU A 150 -4.13 -21.61 -29.57
N TYR A 151 -5.19 -21.08 -28.95
CA TYR A 151 -6.57 -21.36 -29.37
C TYR A 151 -6.81 -21.04 -30.84
N ASP A 152 -6.38 -19.86 -31.31
CA ASP A 152 -6.58 -19.43 -32.70
C ASP A 152 -5.77 -20.30 -33.69
N ASP A 153 -4.56 -20.73 -33.31
CA ASP A 153 -3.74 -21.68 -34.09
C ASP A 153 -4.42 -23.05 -34.19
N PHE A 154 -4.85 -23.62 -33.06
CA PHE A 154 -5.59 -24.89 -33.06
C PHE A 154 -6.92 -24.80 -33.80
N ARG A 155 -7.60 -23.65 -33.73
CA ARG A 155 -8.81 -23.39 -34.51
C ARG A 155 -8.55 -23.40 -36.01
N SER A 156 -7.45 -22.79 -36.47
CA SER A 156 -7.06 -22.87 -37.88
C SER A 156 -6.77 -24.31 -38.29
N LYS A 157 -6.05 -25.07 -37.46
CA LYS A 157 -5.72 -26.47 -37.71
C LYS A 157 -6.96 -27.36 -37.75
N TYR A 158 -7.91 -27.16 -36.82
CA TYR A 158 -9.21 -27.81 -36.79
C TYR A 158 -9.99 -27.61 -38.10
N LEU A 159 -10.08 -26.36 -38.58
CA LEU A 159 -10.78 -26.03 -39.82
C LEU A 159 -10.11 -26.62 -41.07
N SER A 160 -8.80 -26.88 -41.00
CA SER A 160 -8.02 -27.49 -42.10
C SER A 160 -7.88 -29.01 -42.00
N ALA A 161 -8.44 -29.64 -40.96
CA ALA A 161 -8.28 -31.06 -40.73
C ALA A 161 -8.99 -31.88 -41.81
N GLN A 162 -8.26 -32.82 -42.43
CA GLN A 162 -8.81 -33.70 -43.46
C GLN A 162 -9.39 -35.00 -42.90
N SER A 163 -9.06 -35.34 -41.65
CA SER A 163 -9.59 -36.51 -40.96
C SER A 163 -10.39 -36.11 -39.73
N GLU A 164 -11.40 -36.91 -39.41
CA GLU A 164 -12.24 -36.74 -38.21
C GLU A 164 -11.40 -36.84 -36.93
N GLU A 165 -10.42 -37.76 -36.90
CA GLU A 165 -9.50 -37.92 -35.77
C GLU A 165 -8.65 -36.67 -35.52
N ALA A 166 -8.10 -36.06 -36.58
CA ALA A 166 -7.36 -34.81 -36.45
C ALA A 166 -8.26 -33.65 -36.00
N ALA A 167 -9.49 -33.59 -36.50
CA ALA A 167 -10.48 -32.60 -36.07
C ALA A 167 -10.81 -32.77 -34.57
N ALA A 168 -11.06 -33.99 -34.11
CA ALA A 168 -11.33 -34.28 -32.70
C ALA A 168 -10.15 -33.86 -31.80
N PHE A 169 -8.91 -34.17 -32.21
CA PHE A 169 -7.71 -33.77 -31.48
C PHE A 169 -7.57 -32.24 -31.36
N TYR A 170 -7.71 -31.51 -32.47
CA TYR A 170 -7.60 -30.06 -32.44
C TYR A 170 -8.75 -29.40 -31.67
N HIS A 171 -9.96 -29.97 -31.72
CA HIS A 171 -11.09 -29.50 -30.95
C HIS A 171 -10.82 -29.63 -29.43
N ALA A 172 -10.29 -30.76 -28.98
CA ALA A 172 -9.92 -30.94 -27.57
C ALA A 172 -8.86 -29.92 -27.12
N ARG A 173 -7.83 -29.68 -27.95
CA ARG A 173 -6.79 -28.67 -27.66
C ARG A 173 -7.33 -27.24 -27.67
N MET A 174 -8.31 -26.93 -28.52
CA MET A 174 -9.03 -25.66 -28.48
C MET A 174 -9.80 -25.49 -27.18
N GLN A 175 -10.60 -26.49 -26.76
CA GLN A 175 -11.38 -26.41 -25.53
C GLN A 175 -10.47 -26.20 -24.31
N HIS A 176 -9.37 -26.97 -24.23
CA HIS A 176 -8.38 -26.82 -23.17
C HIS A 176 -7.78 -25.40 -23.12
N ASN A 177 -7.35 -24.85 -24.26
CA ASN A 177 -6.81 -23.48 -24.31
C ASN A 177 -7.86 -22.41 -23.99
N TYR A 178 -9.12 -22.66 -24.35
CA TYR A 178 -10.22 -21.76 -24.00
C TYR A 178 -10.43 -21.70 -22.48
N GLU A 179 -10.43 -22.85 -21.81
CA GLU A 179 -10.55 -22.95 -20.34
C GLU A 179 -9.35 -22.28 -19.63
N LEU A 180 -8.12 -22.53 -20.09
CA LEU A 180 -6.93 -21.86 -19.56
C LEU A 180 -7.01 -20.34 -19.71
N ARG A 181 -7.51 -19.85 -20.85
CA ARG A 181 -7.73 -18.41 -21.06
C ARG A 181 -8.77 -17.84 -20.11
N GLU A 182 -9.90 -18.53 -19.93
CA GLU A 182 -10.98 -18.09 -19.04
C GLU A 182 -10.50 -18.02 -17.59
N ASN A 183 -9.74 -19.02 -17.15
CA ASN A 183 -9.09 -19.07 -15.84
C ASN A 183 -8.11 -17.90 -15.63
N ALA A 184 -7.26 -17.61 -16.61
CA ALA A 184 -6.32 -16.48 -16.56
C ALA A 184 -7.07 -15.13 -16.50
N MET A 185 -8.16 -14.99 -17.25
CA MET A 185 -9.02 -13.80 -17.18
C MET A 185 -9.69 -13.63 -15.81
N GLU A 186 -10.21 -14.71 -15.22
CA GLU A 186 -10.80 -14.65 -13.88
C GLU A 186 -9.77 -14.25 -12.83
N ALA A 187 -8.54 -14.78 -12.90
CA ALA A 187 -7.45 -14.39 -12.02
C ALA A 187 -7.07 -12.91 -12.19
N ARG A 188 -6.94 -12.44 -13.43
CA ARG A 188 -6.71 -11.02 -13.74
C ARG A 188 -7.76 -10.14 -13.09
N ASP A 189 -9.03 -10.48 -13.25
CA ASP A 189 -10.14 -9.70 -12.71
C ASP A 189 -10.12 -9.68 -11.17
N GLY A 190 -9.77 -10.81 -10.55
CA GLY A 190 -9.50 -10.88 -9.11
C GLY A 190 -8.37 -9.94 -8.66
N TYR A 191 -7.25 -9.89 -9.38
CA TYR A 191 -6.15 -8.96 -9.09
C TYR A 191 -6.54 -7.50 -9.29
N LEU A 192 -7.36 -7.19 -10.29
CA LEU A 192 -7.86 -5.83 -10.52
C LEU A 192 -8.78 -5.36 -9.39
N ILE A 193 -9.61 -6.25 -8.85
CA ILE A 193 -10.42 -5.96 -7.65
C ILE A 193 -9.50 -5.65 -6.47
N VAL A 194 -8.47 -6.47 -6.23
CA VAL A 194 -7.48 -6.21 -5.17
C VAL A 194 -6.75 -4.88 -5.39
N ALA A 195 -6.40 -4.53 -6.62
CA ALA A 195 -5.76 -3.26 -6.96
C ALA A 195 -6.67 -2.05 -6.72
N ALA A 196 -7.99 -2.23 -6.79
CA ALA A 196 -8.96 -1.18 -6.52
C ALA A 196 -9.17 -0.92 -5.01
N VAL A 197 -8.90 -1.90 -4.13
CA VAL A 197 -9.09 -1.77 -2.68
C VAL A 197 -8.33 -0.56 -2.10
N PRO A 198 -7.04 -0.32 -2.40
CA PRO A 198 -6.34 0.90 -1.96
C PRO A 198 -7.01 2.22 -2.39
N ALA A 199 -7.61 2.27 -3.59
CA ALA A 199 -8.28 3.46 -4.09
C ALA A 199 -9.60 3.71 -3.36
N VAL A 200 -10.39 2.65 -3.17
CA VAL A 200 -11.64 2.70 -2.37
C VAL A 200 -11.31 3.11 -0.94
N TYR A 201 -10.27 2.54 -0.33
CA TYR A 201 -9.79 2.94 0.98
C TYR A 201 -9.44 4.44 1.02
N ALA A 202 -8.62 4.92 0.08
CA ALA A 202 -8.23 6.32 0.03
C ALA A 202 -9.44 7.24 -0.11
N LEU A 203 -10.47 6.82 -0.86
CA LEU A 203 -11.72 7.55 -1.01
C LEU A 203 -12.51 7.58 0.30
N LEU A 204 -12.72 6.42 0.94
CA LEU A 204 -13.38 6.33 2.25
C LEU A 204 -12.64 7.14 3.30
N GLU A 205 -11.31 7.15 3.28
CA GLU A 205 -10.52 7.96 4.20
C GLU A 205 -10.78 9.45 4.00
N ASN A 206 -10.79 9.91 2.75
CA ASN A 206 -11.03 11.32 2.43
C ASN A 206 -12.46 11.78 2.79
N PHE A 207 -13.47 10.91 2.71
CA PHE A 207 -14.88 11.28 2.92
C PHE A 207 -15.39 11.00 4.34
N LEU A 208 -14.98 9.88 4.95
CA LEU A 208 -15.56 9.40 6.20
C LEU A 208 -14.62 9.53 7.40
N LEU A 209 -13.30 9.50 7.17
CA LEU A 209 -12.31 9.30 8.23
C LEU A 209 -11.39 10.50 8.46
N ASP A 210 -11.28 11.42 7.52
CA ASP A 210 -10.66 12.72 7.76
C ASP A 210 -11.59 13.55 8.66
N GLY A 211 -11.38 13.45 9.97
CA GLY A 211 -11.92 14.40 10.92
C GLY A 211 -11.42 15.79 10.55
N GLY A 212 -12.34 16.69 10.20
CA GLY A 212 -12.06 18.01 9.65
C GLY A 212 -10.97 18.82 10.38
N SER A 213 -10.48 19.84 9.67
CA SER A 213 -9.36 20.72 10.04
C SER A 213 -9.21 20.98 11.54
N ALA A 214 -8.00 20.74 12.09
CA ALA A 214 -7.70 21.05 13.49
C ALA A 214 -7.67 22.54 13.82
N LEU A 215 -7.84 23.47 12.88
CA LEU A 215 -7.93 24.87 13.27
C LEU A 215 -9.22 25.10 14.06
N VAL A 216 -9.07 25.44 15.33
CA VAL A 216 -10.19 25.79 16.21
C VAL A 216 -10.52 27.26 16.10
N GLY A 217 -9.51 28.11 15.90
CA GLY A 217 -9.72 29.54 15.73
C GLY A 217 -8.42 30.29 15.50
N VAL A 218 -8.57 31.55 15.06
CA VAL A 218 -7.49 32.52 14.92
C VAL A 218 -7.94 33.78 15.66
N LYS A 219 -7.10 34.28 16.56
CA LYS A 219 -7.37 35.51 17.32
C LYS A 219 -6.14 36.41 17.29
N GLY A 220 -6.18 37.46 16.47
CA GLY A 220 -5.02 38.34 16.27
C GLY A 220 -3.85 37.55 15.67
N ASP A 221 -2.70 37.58 16.35
CA ASP A 221 -1.48 36.89 15.95
C ASP A 221 -1.37 35.46 16.54
N GLU A 222 -2.44 34.97 17.16
CA GLU A 222 -2.52 33.62 17.71
C GLU A 222 -3.36 32.70 16.80
N ALA A 223 -2.76 31.58 16.38
CA ALA A 223 -3.47 30.49 15.71
C ALA A 223 -3.60 29.30 16.66
N THR A 224 -4.84 28.93 17.00
CA THR A 224 -5.13 27.82 17.93
C THR A 224 -5.61 26.60 17.18
N PHE A 225 -4.97 25.47 17.46
CA PHE A 225 -5.30 24.19 16.88
C PHE A 225 -5.80 23.19 17.92
N GLY A 226 -6.87 22.45 17.61
CA GLY A 226 -7.42 21.39 18.45
C GLY A 226 -7.05 20.03 17.90
N LEU A 227 -6.40 19.21 18.71
CA LEU A 227 -6.14 17.82 18.38
C LEU A 227 -7.24 16.94 18.97
N ARG A 228 -7.67 15.95 18.20
CA ARG A 228 -8.64 14.95 18.64
C ARG A 228 -7.88 13.77 19.27
N PRO A 229 -8.34 13.23 20.40
CA PRO A 229 -7.75 12.01 20.94
C PRO A 229 -7.95 10.86 19.96
N VAL A 230 -6.96 9.97 19.86
CA VAL A 230 -7.07 8.72 19.11
C VAL A 230 -8.20 7.90 19.74
N SER A 231 -9.15 7.43 18.93
CA SER A 231 -10.23 6.58 19.42
C SER A 231 -10.05 5.12 18.99
N LEU A 232 -10.34 4.19 19.92
CA LEU A 232 -10.25 2.75 19.68
C LEU A 232 -11.09 2.30 18.47
N PRO A 233 -12.40 2.66 18.35
CA PRO A 233 -13.20 2.24 17.21
C PRO A 233 -12.64 2.74 15.87
N SER A 234 -12.10 3.95 15.86
CA SER A 234 -11.47 4.56 14.69
C SER A 234 -10.19 3.85 14.25
N ALA A 235 -9.35 3.46 15.20
CA ALA A 235 -8.12 2.72 14.92
C ALA A 235 -8.44 1.33 14.38
N MET A 236 -9.39 0.62 15.01
CA MET A 236 -9.81 -0.71 14.58
C MET A 236 -10.49 -0.68 13.21
N LEU A 237 -11.39 0.27 12.96
CA LEU A 237 -12.04 0.41 11.65
C LEU A 237 -11.03 0.66 10.54
N ARG A 238 -10.06 1.56 10.75
CA ARG A 238 -8.99 1.82 9.77
C ARG A 238 -8.14 0.58 9.51
N GLY A 239 -7.75 -0.15 10.57
CA GLY A 239 -7.03 -1.42 10.43
C GLY A 239 -7.86 -2.51 9.72
N ALA A 240 -9.17 -2.55 9.98
CA ALA A 240 -10.09 -3.50 9.36
C ALA A 240 -10.33 -3.19 7.89
N LEU A 241 -10.23 -1.93 7.48
CA LEU A 241 -10.28 -1.55 6.06
C LEU A 241 -8.96 -1.86 5.35
N PHE A 242 -7.83 -1.57 5.99
CA PHE A 242 -6.52 -1.88 5.43
C PHE A 242 -5.50 -2.20 6.55
N PRO A 243 -4.79 -3.34 6.47
CA PRO A 243 -3.88 -3.79 7.51
C PRO A 243 -2.76 -2.78 7.75
N GLY A 244 -2.46 -2.47 9.02
CA GLY A 244 -1.47 -1.47 9.43
C GLY A 244 -1.95 -0.02 9.45
N MET A 245 -3.09 0.33 8.83
CA MET A 245 -3.59 1.71 8.84
C MET A 245 -4.04 2.19 10.22
N GLY A 246 -4.53 1.28 11.07
CA GLY A 246 -4.84 1.59 12.47
C GLY A 246 -3.61 2.08 13.24
N HIS A 247 -2.45 1.43 13.06
CA HIS A 247 -1.18 1.86 13.67
C HIS A 247 -0.73 3.22 13.16
N ILE A 248 -0.81 3.45 11.84
CA ILE A 248 -0.45 4.74 11.25
C ILE A 248 -1.33 5.85 11.82
N TYR A 249 -2.64 5.58 11.98
CA TYR A 249 -3.57 6.49 12.64
C TYR A 249 -3.18 6.79 14.10
N CYS A 250 -2.66 5.80 14.82
CA CYS A 250 -2.13 5.99 16.17
C CYS A 250 -0.74 6.67 16.25
N GLY A 251 -0.16 7.06 15.11
CA GLY A 251 1.19 7.64 15.03
C GLY A 251 2.33 6.61 14.99
N GLU A 252 2.02 5.32 14.96
CA GLU A 252 2.98 4.20 14.94
C GLU A 252 3.28 3.77 13.49
N GLY A 253 3.76 4.72 12.69
CA GLY A 253 3.94 4.55 11.26
C GLY A 253 4.85 3.39 10.85
N GLY A 254 5.94 3.17 11.61
CA GLY A 254 6.87 2.05 11.39
C GLY A 254 6.20 0.69 11.59
N THR A 255 5.48 0.54 12.71
CA THR A 255 4.72 -0.68 13.03
C THR A 255 3.62 -0.95 12.00
N GLY A 256 2.92 0.11 11.58
CA GLY A 256 1.91 0.01 10.52
C GLY A 256 2.48 -0.52 9.21
N ALA A 257 3.65 -0.02 8.78
CA ALA A 257 4.31 -0.50 7.57
C ALA A 257 4.70 -1.98 7.65
N VAL A 258 5.18 -2.46 8.81
CA VAL A 258 5.51 -3.87 9.02
C VAL A 258 4.26 -4.75 8.92
N TRP A 259 3.15 -4.35 9.53
CA TRP A 259 1.88 -5.08 9.43
C TRP A 259 1.36 -5.12 8.00
N SER A 260 1.35 -3.98 7.29
CA SER A 260 0.92 -3.92 5.88
C SER A 260 1.78 -4.84 5.01
N ALA A 261 3.11 -4.76 5.14
CA ALA A 261 4.03 -5.60 4.36
C ALA A 261 3.82 -7.10 4.64
N SER A 262 3.60 -7.47 5.90
CA SER A 262 3.36 -8.86 6.30
C SER A 262 2.07 -9.41 5.69
N VAL A 263 0.97 -8.66 5.78
CA VAL A 263 -0.32 -9.09 5.21
C VAL A 263 -0.26 -9.13 3.69
N LEU A 264 0.32 -8.11 3.03
CA LEU A 264 0.48 -8.10 1.57
C LEU A 264 1.32 -9.30 1.10
N SER A 265 2.38 -9.67 1.83
CA SER A 265 3.20 -10.84 1.52
C SER A 265 2.40 -12.14 1.66
N ALA A 266 1.61 -12.28 2.72
CA ALA A 266 0.77 -13.45 2.93
C ALA A 266 -0.35 -13.57 1.88
N VAL A 267 -0.96 -12.45 1.49
CA VAL A 267 -1.94 -12.38 0.39
C VAL A 267 -1.29 -12.77 -0.93
N GLY A 268 -0.10 -12.24 -1.24
CA GLY A 268 0.65 -12.62 -2.43
C GLY A 268 0.98 -14.12 -2.46
N ALA A 269 1.42 -14.70 -1.33
CA ALA A 269 1.66 -16.14 -1.22
C ALA A 269 0.37 -16.96 -1.41
N ALA A 270 -0.75 -16.53 -0.83
CA ALA A 270 -2.04 -17.20 -0.98
C ALA A 270 -2.52 -17.20 -2.44
N LEU A 271 -2.27 -16.13 -3.19
CA LEU A 271 -2.59 -16.02 -4.62
C LEU A 271 -1.72 -16.95 -5.47
N VAL A 272 -0.42 -17.07 -5.17
CA VAL A 272 0.45 -18.05 -5.84
C VAL A 272 -0.02 -19.48 -5.55
N ALA A 273 -0.44 -19.77 -4.33
CA ALA A 273 -0.99 -21.08 -3.99
C ALA A 273 -2.35 -21.34 -4.66
N GLU A 274 -3.17 -20.31 -4.89
CA GLU A 274 -4.38 -20.42 -5.71
C GLU A 274 -4.05 -20.90 -7.13
N SER A 275 -3.08 -20.24 -7.77
CA SER A 275 -2.64 -20.60 -9.12
C SER A 275 -2.21 -22.07 -9.17
N ARG A 276 -1.36 -22.50 -8.23
CA ARG A 276 -0.91 -23.90 -8.17
C ARG A 276 -2.06 -24.88 -7.98
N TYR A 277 -3.01 -24.58 -7.10
CA TYR A 277 -4.17 -25.45 -6.90
C TYR A 277 -5.02 -25.56 -8.17
N ARG A 278 -5.18 -24.46 -8.91
CA ARG A 278 -5.90 -24.46 -10.17
C ARG A 278 -5.19 -25.32 -11.22
N ASP A 279 -3.87 -25.18 -11.36
CA ASP A 279 -3.07 -25.97 -12.29
C ASP A 279 -3.15 -27.46 -11.94
N SER A 280 -2.92 -27.84 -10.68
CA SER A 280 -3.01 -29.24 -10.23
C SER A 280 -4.41 -29.82 -10.39
N ARG A 281 -5.47 -29.00 -10.30
CA ARG A 281 -6.84 -29.46 -10.54
C ARG A 281 -7.07 -29.80 -12.01
N LEU A 282 -6.53 -29.02 -12.93
CA LEU A 282 -6.60 -29.33 -14.37
C LEU A 282 -5.88 -30.63 -14.69
N ASP A 283 -4.69 -30.85 -14.10
CA ASP A 283 -3.95 -32.12 -14.25
C ASP A 283 -4.74 -33.33 -13.71
N TYR A 284 -5.47 -33.14 -12.61
CA TYR A 284 -6.35 -34.16 -12.05
C TYR A 284 -7.54 -34.46 -12.97
N ASP A 285 -8.22 -33.43 -13.47
CA ASP A 285 -9.36 -33.57 -14.37
C ASP A 285 -8.93 -34.25 -15.69
N GLU A 286 -7.74 -33.92 -16.22
CA GLU A 286 -7.14 -34.61 -17.37
C GLU A 286 -6.85 -36.09 -17.08
N ALA A 287 -6.20 -36.40 -15.96
CA ALA A 287 -5.90 -37.78 -15.57
C ALA A 287 -7.17 -38.60 -15.32
N LEU A 288 -8.24 -37.97 -14.81
CA LEU A 288 -9.54 -38.61 -14.59
C LEU A 288 -10.21 -38.97 -15.92
N SER A 289 -10.10 -38.07 -16.91
CA SER A 289 -10.59 -38.32 -18.27
C SER A 289 -9.80 -39.45 -18.96
N GLU A 290 -8.48 -39.48 -18.82
CA GLU A 290 -7.62 -40.55 -19.37
C GLU A 290 -7.92 -41.91 -18.74
N TYR A 291 -8.11 -41.95 -17.41
CA TYR A 291 -8.53 -43.17 -16.73
C TYR A 291 -9.92 -43.66 -17.19
N GLY A 292 -10.87 -42.75 -17.38
CA GLY A 292 -12.21 -43.07 -17.85
C GLY A 292 -12.29 -43.53 -19.31
N SER A 293 -11.24 -43.31 -20.11
CA SER A 293 -11.16 -43.68 -21.53
C SER A 293 -10.19 -44.82 -21.82
N ALA A 294 -9.59 -45.43 -20.80
CA ALA A 294 -8.63 -46.52 -20.98
C ALA A 294 -9.34 -47.86 -21.32
N ASP A 295 -9.13 -48.34 -22.55
CA ASP A 295 -9.77 -49.57 -23.06
C ASP A 295 -8.97 -50.86 -22.77
N THR A 296 -7.76 -50.75 -22.23
CA THR A 296 -6.88 -51.89 -21.94
C THR A 296 -6.56 -51.97 -20.46
N GLU A 297 -6.37 -53.17 -19.92
CA GLU A 297 -6.03 -53.38 -18.50
C GLU A 297 -4.70 -52.71 -18.12
N GLU A 298 -3.70 -52.79 -19.01
CA GLU A 298 -2.41 -52.12 -18.83
C GLU A 298 -2.56 -50.59 -18.86
N GLY A 299 -3.31 -50.06 -19.83
CA GLY A 299 -3.62 -48.64 -19.93
C GLY A 299 -4.38 -48.11 -18.71
N ALA A 300 -5.38 -48.86 -18.22
CA ALA A 300 -6.14 -48.52 -17.03
C ALA A 300 -5.25 -48.49 -15.79
N THR A 301 -4.29 -49.43 -15.67
CA THR A 301 -3.32 -49.46 -14.56
C THR A 301 -2.39 -48.24 -14.59
N LEU A 302 -1.89 -47.85 -15.77
CA LEU A 302 -1.04 -46.68 -15.93
C LEU A 302 -1.82 -45.37 -15.66
N ALA A 303 -2.98 -45.22 -16.26
CA ALA A 303 -3.85 -44.05 -16.07
C ALA A 303 -4.30 -43.93 -14.60
N ARG A 304 -4.52 -45.06 -13.91
CA ARG A 304 -4.82 -45.06 -12.48
C ARG A 304 -3.69 -44.46 -11.65
N ARG A 305 -2.43 -44.84 -11.94
CA ARG A 305 -1.28 -44.26 -11.24
C ARG A 305 -1.18 -42.75 -11.47
N LYS A 306 -1.34 -42.31 -12.73
CA LYS A 306 -1.35 -40.87 -13.07
C LYS A 306 -2.45 -40.12 -12.33
N LEU A 307 -3.64 -40.71 -12.23
CA LEU A 307 -4.77 -40.16 -11.48
C LEU A 307 -4.48 -40.06 -9.97
N ASP A 308 -3.90 -41.11 -9.37
CA ASP A 308 -3.56 -41.10 -7.96
C ASP A 308 -2.46 -40.05 -7.66
N ASP A 309 -1.47 -39.90 -8.54
CA ASP A 309 -0.39 -38.90 -8.43
C ASP A 309 -0.92 -37.46 -8.59
N SER A 310 -1.76 -37.21 -9.60
CA SER A 310 -2.35 -35.88 -9.82
C SER A 310 -3.34 -35.50 -8.71
N PHE A 311 -4.08 -36.48 -8.17
CA PHE A 311 -4.93 -36.29 -7.01
C PHE A 311 -4.12 -35.87 -5.78
N ALA A 312 -3.01 -36.55 -5.50
CA ALA A 312 -2.12 -36.19 -4.38
C ALA A 312 -1.57 -34.75 -4.54
N SER A 313 -1.11 -34.38 -5.73
CA SER A 313 -0.64 -33.02 -6.06
C SER A 313 -1.74 -31.97 -5.86
N MET A 314 -2.96 -32.25 -6.31
CA MET A 314 -4.11 -31.37 -6.13
C MET A 314 -4.46 -31.17 -4.65
N GLU A 315 -4.47 -32.25 -3.85
CA GLU A 315 -4.75 -32.17 -2.41
C GLU A 315 -3.67 -31.37 -1.66
N ASP A 316 -2.39 -31.58 -1.98
CA ASP A 316 -1.28 -30.81 -1.41
C ASP A 316 -1.42 -29.31 -1.73
N ALA A 317 -1.75 -28.97 -2.99
CA ALA A 317 -1.98 -27.60 -3.41
C ALA A 317 -3.22 -26.99 -2.71
N TYR A 318 -4.27 -27.78 -2.49
CA TYR A 318 -5.46 -27.38 -1.75
C TYR A 318 -5.13 -27.03 -0.29
N GLN A 319 -4.37 -27.89 0.39
CA GLN A 319 -3.96 -27.69 1.78
C GLN A 319 -3.04 -26.46 1.92
N LEU A 320 -2.11 -26.26 0.98
CA LEU A 320 -1.25 -25.09 0.92
C LEU A 320 -2.08 -23.80 0.76
N ARG A 321 -3.00 -23.79 -0.21
CA ARG A 321 -3.93 -22.67 -0.43
C ARG A 321 -4.72 -22.33 0.84
N ARG A 322 -5.34 -23.34 1.46
CA ARG A 322 -6.16 -23.16 2.67
C ARG A 322 -5.33 -22.60 3.82
N THR A 323 -4.13 -23.15 4.03
CA THR A 323 -3.20 -22.71 5.07
C THR A 323 -2.79 -21.25 4.88
N LEU A 324 -2.41 -20.86 3.67
CA LEU A 324 -1.96 -19.48 3.39
C LEU A 324 -3.09 -18.46 3.48
N ARG A 325 -4.31 -18.79 3.04
CA ARG A 325 -5.49 -17.94 3.26
C ARG A 325 -5.77 -17.76 4.76
N GLY A 326 -5.65 -18.83 5.55
CA GLY A 326 -5.78 -18.79 7.01
C GLY A 326 -4.73 -17.89 7.66
N ILE A 327 -3.47 -17.97 7.22
CA ILE A 327 -2.38 -17.10 7.69
C ILE A 327 -2.65 -15.64 7.34
N ALA A 328 -3.02 -15.35 6.09
CA ALA A 328 -3.32 -13.99 5.66
C ALA A 328 -4.46 -13.37 6.48
N LEU A 329 -5.54 -14.11 6.68
CA LEU A 329 -6.66 -13.67 7.52
C LEU A 329 -6.23 -13.49 8.99
N GLY A 330 -5.46 -14.43 9.53
CA GLY A 330 -4.95 -14.36 10.89
C GLY A 330 -4.07 -13.13 11.13
N LEU A 331 -3.11 -12.85 10.22
CA LEU A 331 -2.28 -11.66 10.28
C LEU A 331 -3.08 -10.37 10.16
N TRP A 332 -4.13 -10.36 9.33
CA TRP A 332 -5.02 -9.21 9.22
C TRP A 332 -5.76 -8.95 10.53
N VAL A 333 -6.40 -9.97 11.11
CA VAL A 333 -7.11 -9.83 12.40
C VAL A 333 -6.16 -9.40 13.51
N LEU A 334 -4.96 -10.01 13.58
CA LEU A 334 -3.94 -9.62 14.56
C LEU A 334 -3.49 -8.16 14.39
N SER A 335 -3.34 -7.68 13.15
CA SER A 335 -3.05 -6.26 12.89
C SER A 335 -4.14 -5.34 13.42
N VAL A 336 -5.41 -5.69 13.25
CA VAL A 336 -6.55 -4.90 13.77
C VAL A 336 -6.55 -4.86 15.29
N LEU A 337 -6.38 -6.02 15.93
CA LEU A 337 -6.37 -6.14 17.39
C LEU A 337 -5.19 -5.38 18.00
N ASP A 338 -4.00 -5.50 17.41
CA ASP A 338 -2.82 -4.77 17.87
C ASP A 338 -2.97 -3.26 17.70
N ALA A 339 -3.57 -2.79 16.59
CA ALA A 339 -3.90 -1.37 16.43
C ALA A 339 -4.86 -0.88 17.53
N GLY A 340 -5.86 -1.70 17.89
CA GLY A 340 -6.76 -1.39 19.00
C GLY A 340 -6.03 -1.30 20.34
N ARG A 341 -5.11 -2.23 20.61
CA ARG A 341 -4.26 -2.22 21.81
C ARG A 341 -3.37 -0.98 21.90
N VAL A 342 -2.82 -0.53 20.77
CA VAL A 342 -2.04 0.71 20.69
C VAL A 342 -2.95 1.92 20.99
N ALA A 343 -4.17 1.94 20.45
CA ALA A 343 -5.12 3.04 20.65
C ALA A 343 -5.57 3.22 22.11
N THR A 344 -5.66 2.14 22.90
CA THR A 344 -6.03 2.25 24.33
C THR A 344 -4.90 2.76 25.22
N GLY A 345 -3.71 3.01 24.68
CA GLY A 345 -2.58 3.55 25.44
C GLY A 345 -1.98 2.55 26.43
N TRP A 346 -2.33 1.25 26.34
CA TRP A 346 -1.90 0.17 27.23
C TRP A 346 -0.38 -0.07 27.28
N THR A 347 0.42 0.72 26.57
CA THR A 347 1.89 0.61 26.49
C THR A 347 2.64 1.91 26.75
N ARG A 348 1.96 3.01 27.10
CA ARG A 348 2.58 4.34 27.14
C ARG A 348 3.17 4.76 28.49
N GLU A 349 3.44 3.81 29.39
CA GLU A 349 4.46 4.04 30.42
C GLU A 349 5.84 3.97 29.77
N SER A 350 6.27 5.12 29.22
CA SER A 350 7.67 5.52 29.05
C SER A 350 8.68 4.43 28.65
N VAL A 351 8.47 3.71 27.55
CA VAL A 351 9.60 3.00 26.93
C VAL A 351 10.43 4.04 26.16
N PRO A 352 11.73 4.22 26.48
CA PRO A 352 12.60 5.16 25.78
C PRO A 352 12.66 4.81 24.28
N SER A 353 12.77 5.83 23.42
CA SER A 353 12.73 5.74 21.95
C SER A 353 13.91 5.00 21.29
N GLY A 354 14.50 4.01 21.95
CA GLY A 354 15.48 3.12 21.37
C GLY A 354 14.90 2.43 20.12
N ARG A 355 15.61 2.52 18.99
CA ARG A 355 15.25 1.85 17.73
C ARG A 355 15.00 0.37 17.98
N ARG A 356 13.73 -0.04 18.06
CA ARG A 356 13.35 -1.44 18.00
C ARG A 356 13.58 -1.92 16.57
N SER A 357 14.62 -2.71 16.37
CA SER A 357 14.85 -3.38 15.08
C SER A 357 13.99 -4.65 15.02
N PHE A 358 13.10 -4.70 14.03
CA PHE A 358 12.29 -5.87 13.71
C PHE A 358 12.98 -6.62 12.57
N SER A 359 13.24 -7.92 12.74
CA SER A 359 13.72 -8.77 11.66
C SER A 359 12.77 -9.94 11.47
N TRP A 360 12.34 -10.14 10.23
CA TRP A 360 11.55 -11.28 9.80
C TRP A 360 12.34 -12.05 8.76
N ASN A 361 12.30 -13.37 8.85
CA ASN A 361 12.87 -14.25 7.85
C ASN A 361 11.82 -15.28 7.44
N VAL A 362 11.71 -15.48 6.13
CA VAL A 362 10.85 -16.50 5.53
C VAL A 362 11.78 -17.52 4.89
N TYR A 363 11.66 -18.78 5.28
CA TYR A 363 12.44 -19.87 4.69
C TYR A 363 11.49 -20.92 4.12
N GLY A 364 11.80 -21.41 2.91
CA GLY A 364 11.16 -22.60 2.37
C GLY A 364 11.64 -23.84 3.13
N VAL A 365 10.72 -24.72 3.49
CA VAL A 365 11.00 -26.06 4.03
C VAL A 365 10.36 -27.10 3.09
N PRO A 366 10.85 -28.36 3.06
CA PRO A 366 10.41 -29.36 2.08
C PRO A 366 8.88 -29.53 1.96
N ASN A 367 8.14 -29.28 3.04
CA ASN A 367 6.68 -29.41 3.10
C ASN A 367 5.96 -28.10 3.46
N GLY A 368 6.54 -26.93 3.16
CA GLY A 368 5.85 -25.66 3.38
C GLY A 368 6.74 -24.44 3.57
N VAL A 369 6.21 -23.45 4.27
CA VAL A 369 6.89 -22.17 4.54
C VAL A 369 7.00 -22.00 6.05
N ARG A 370 8.22 -21.77 6.55
CA ARG A 370 8.45 -21.44 7.95
C ARG A 370 8.74 -19.95 8.07
N MET A 371 7.86 -19.24 8.77
CA MET A 371 8.03 -17.82 9.05
C MET A 371 8.60 -17.67 10.47
N ALA A 372 9.76 -17.03 10.60
CA ALA A 372 10.37 -16.72 11.88
C ALA A 372 10.34 -15.20 12.09
N VAL A 373 9.63 -14.78 13.13
CA VAL A 373 9.58 -13.39 13.56
C VAL A 373 10.45 -13.25 14.81
N LYS A 374 11.52 -12.46 14.70
CA LYS A 374 12.34 -12.13 15.86
C LYS A 374 11.87 -10.79 16.42
N ILE A 375 11.09 -10.87 17.49
CA ILE A 375 10.69 -9.70 18.28
C ILE A 375 11.72 -9.61 19.40
N PRO A 376 12.49 -8.50 19.52
CA PRO A 376 13.27 -8.28 20.73
C PRO A 376 12.30 -8.19 21.90
N LEU A 377 12.33 -9.20 22.78
CA LEU A 377 11.70 -9.14 24.09
C LEU A 377 12.66 -8.37 25.00
N GLU A 378 12.20 -7.24 25.54
CA GLU A 378 12.85 -6.55 26.65
C GLU A 378 12.56 -7.27 27.97
#